data_AF-A0A5C9DV02-F1
#
_entry.id   AF-A0A5C9DV02-F1
#
_cell.length_a   1.000
_cell.length_b   1.000
_cell.length_c   1.000
_cell.angle_alpha   90.00
_cell.angle_beta   90.00
_cell.angle_gamma   90.00
#
_symmetry.space_group_name_H-M   'P 1'
#
loop_
_entity.id
_entity.type
_entity.pdbx_description
1 polymer ?
#
loop_
_entity_poly.entity_id
_entity_poly.type
_entity_poly.pdbx_seq_one_letter_code
_entity_poly.pdbx_strand_id
1 'polypeptide(L)'
;MNKLFSKKVKVKNQGMIRIPAELRKKFDIKDGDYVIFQEDERGDFVLKKIESEVKIREKALDIEKFKEVYKKSRQEDLELEI
;
A
#
# COMPACT_ATOMS: atom_id res chain seq x y z
N MET A 1 15.54 11.81 -7.87
CA MET A 1 15.17 10.78 -8.86
C MET A 1 14.99 9.46 -8.13
N ASN A 2 13.78 8.91 -8.02
CA ASN A 2 13.57 7.64 -7.33
C ASN A 2 14.10 6.49 -8.19
N LYS A 3 15.12 5.79 -7.70
CA LYS A 3 15.71 4.64 -8.37
C LYS A 3 14.70 3.49 -8.42
N LEU A 4 14.36 3.01 -9.62
CA LEU A 4 13.56 1.79 -9.78
C LEU A 4 14.34 0.60 -9.23
N PHE A 5 13.71 -0.17 -8.35
CA PHE A 5 14.30 -1.40 -7.82
C PHE A 5 14.30 -2.46 -8.91
N SER A 6 15.46 -3.04 -9.21
CA SER A 6 15.58 -4.18 -10.12
C SER A 6 16.50 -5.22 -9.50
N LYS A 7 16.00 -6.45 -9.36
CA LYS A 7 16.76 -7.60 -8.85
C LYS A 7 16.32 -8.84 -9.58
N LYS A 8 17.26 -9.52 -10.24
CA LYS A 8 16.99 -10.80 -10.88
C LYS A 8 16.69 -11.86 -9.82
N VAL A 9 15.59 -12.56 -9.99
CA VAL A 9 15.18 -13.69 -9.14
C VAL A 9 14.95 -14.91 -10.02
N LYS A 10 15.24 -16.10 -9.47
CA LYS A 10 15.04 -17.36 -10.16
C LYS A 10 13.73 -17.99 -9.71
N VAL A 11 12.92 -18.42 -10.66
CA VAL A 11 11.75 -19.28 -10.41
C VAL A 11 12.27 -20.63 -9.92
N LYS A 12 11.81 -21.06 -8.74
CA LYS A 12 12.14 -22.35 -8.15
C LYS A 12 11.06 -23.38 -8.52
N ASN A 13 11.18 -24.58 -7.94
CA ASN A 13 10.22 -25.66 -8.10
C ASN A 13 8.78 -25.17 -7.88
N GLN A 14 7.84 -25.73 -8.63
CA GLN A 14 6.42 -25.40 -8.56
C GLN A 14 6.10 -23.91 -8.80
N GLY A 15 6.95 -23.19 -9.54
CA GLY A 15 6.68 -21.79 -9.89
C GLY A 15 6.93 -20.79 -8.76
N MET A 16 7.54 -21.21 -7.66
CA MET A 16 7.78 -20.32 -6.51
C MET A 16 8.85 -19.25 -6.82
N ILE A 17 8.52 -17.99 -6.52
CA ILE A 17 9.45 -16.86 -6.61
C ILE A 17 9.63 -16.26 -5.21
N ARG A 18 10.88 -16.02 -4.82
CA ARG A 18 11.18 -15.36 -3.54
C ARG A 18 11.12 -13.84 -3.73
N ILE A 19 10.17 -13.20 -3.06
CA ILE A 19 10.12 -11.73 -3.00
C ILE A 19 11.36 -11.21 -2.24
N PRO A 20 12.19 -10.34 -2.85
CA PRO A 20 13.34 -9.73 -2.18
C PRO A 20 12.98 -9.06 -0.86
N ALA A 21 13.88 -9.16 0.13
CA ALA A 21 13.63 -8.62 1.47
C ALA A 21 13.41 -7.09 1.46
N GLU A 22 14.07 -6.40 0.54
CA GLU A 22 13.93 -4.95 0.33
C GLU A 22 12.51 -4.58 -0.10
N LEU A 23 11.91 -5.35 -1.01
CA LEU A 23 10.52 -5.16 -1.45
C LEU A 23 9.52 -5.53 -0.35
N ARG A 24 9.77 -6.63 0.38
CA ARG A 24 8.93 -7.02 1.51
C ARG A 24 8.87 -5.93 2.58
N LYS A 25 10.00 -5.33 2.94
CA LYS A 25 10.06 -4.21 3.88
C LYS A 25 9.35 -2.96 3.35
N LYS A 26 9.59 -2.61 2.08
CA LYS A 26 9.01 -1.42 1.46
C LYS A 26 7.49 -1.48 1.37
N PHE A 27 6.93 -2.65 1.08
CA PHE A 27 5.49 -2.86 0.88
C PHE A 27 4.81 -3.59 2.06
N ASP A 28 5.49 -3.71 3.20
CA ASP A 28 5.03 -4.42 4.40
C ASP A 28 4.50 -5.83 4.12
N ILE A 29 5.08 -6.58 3.18
CA ILE A 29 4.63 -7.94 2.83
C ILE A 29 5.17 -8.93 3.87
N LYS A 30 4.27 -9.60 4.57
CA LYS A 30 4.57 -10.58 5.62
C LYS A 30 4.21 -11.99 5.16
N ASP A 31 4.77 -12.99 5.84
CA ASP A 31 4.44 -14.38 5.58
C ASP A 31 2.94 -14.61 5.88
N GLY A 32 2.22 -15.24 4.95
CA GLY A 32 0.76 -15.41 5.02
C GLY A 32 -0.06 -14.30 4.33
N ASP A 33 0.56 -13.18 3.91
CA ASP A 33 -0.13 -12.18 3.11
C ASP A 33 -0.46 -12.72 1.71
N TYR A 34 -1.65 -12.40 1.21
CA TYR A 34 -2.04 -12.68 -0.17
C TYR A 34 -1.52 -11.60 -1.11
N VAL A 35 -1.08 -12.04 -2.29
CA VAL A 35 -0.64 -11.18 -3.40
C VAL A 35 -1.33 -11.63 -4.68
N ILE A 36 -1.59 -10.69 -5.59
CA ILE A 36 -2.16 -10.96 -6.91
C ILE A 36 -1.14 -10.64 -8.00
N PHE A 37 -1.04 -11.53 -8.98
CA PHE A 37 -0.33 -11.29 -10.23
C PHE A 37 -1.32 -10.72 -11.26
N GLN A 38 -0.95 -9.62 -11.90
CA GLN A 38 -1.73 -8.99 -12.98
C GLN A 38 -0.79 -8.60 -14.12
N GLU A 39 -1.34 -8.40 -15.31
CA GLU A 39 -0.64 -7.78 -16.43
C GLU A 39 -0.95 -6.28 -16.43
N ASP A 40 0.04 -5.44 -16.70
CA ASP A 40 -0.17 -4.01 -16.88
C ASP A 40 -0.40 -3.65 -18.36
N GLU A 41 -0.61 -2.36 -18.64
CA GLU A 41 -0.89 -1.87 -19.99
C GLU A 41 0.24 -2.09 -21.00
N ARG A 42 1.45 -2.42 -20.52
CA ARG A 42 2.64 -2.67 -21.35
C ARG A 42 2.88 -4.16 -21.58
N GLY A 43 2.05 -5.02 -20.99
CA GLY A 43 2.24 -6.47 -21.00
C GLY A 43 3.24 -6.95 -19.94
N ASP A 44 3.67 -6.08 -19.02
CA ASP A 44 4.56 -6.48 -17.93
C ASP A 44 3.74 -7.09 -16.79
N PHE A 45 4.29 -8.13 -16.14
CA PHE A 45 3.65 -8.65 -14.94
C PHE A 45 3.87 -7.70 -13.76
N VAL A 46 2.82 -7.46 -12.99
CA VAL A 46 2.84 -6.70 -11.74
C VAL A 46 2.34 -7.57 -10.60
N LEU A 47 2.99 -7.43 -9.45
CA LEU A 47 2.57 -8.06 -8.20
C LEU A 47 1.98 -6.98 -7.29
N LYS A 48 0.72 -7.17 -6.87
CA LYS A 48 0.05 -6.27 -5.92
C LYS A 48 -0.27 -7.01 -4.62
N LYS A 49 -0.02 -6.35 -3.49
CA LYS A 49 -0.45 -6.85 -2.19
C LYS A 49 -1.96 -6.69 -2.07
N ILE A 50 -2.66 -7.73 -1.60
CA ILE A 50 -4.07 -7.63 -1.27
C ILE A 50 -4.18 -7.07 0.15
N GLU A 51 -4.83 -5.92 0.30
CA GLU A 51 -5.18 -5.42 1.63
C GLU A 51 -6.35 -6.23 2.18
N SER A 52 -6.26 -6.65 3.44
CA SER A 52 -7.38 -7.31 4.10
C SER A 52 -8.54 -6.32 4.23
N GLU A 53 -9.77 -6.81 4.18
CA GLU A 53 -10.97 -6.00 4.38
C GLU A 53 -10.90 -5.22 5.70
N VAL A 54 -10.33 -5.83 6.75
CA VAL A 54 -10.07 -5.21 8.04
C VAL A 54 -9.16 -3.98 7.91
N LYS A 55 -8.03 -4.08 7.19
CA LYS A 55 -7.10 -2.97 6.98
C LYS A 55 -7.71 -1.85 6.13
N ILE A 56 -8.55 -2.21 5.16
CA ILE A 56 -9.29 -1.24 4.34
C ILE A 56 -10.27 -0.45 5.22
N ARG A 57 -11.02 -1.13 6.08
CA ARG A 57 -11.95 -0.50 7.05
C ARG A 57 -11.21 0.38 8.06
N GLU A 58 -10.10 -0.11 8.62
CA GLU A 58 -9.27 0.67 9.56
C GLU A 58 -8.77 1.98 8.94
N LYS A 59 -8.27 1.94 7.69
CA LYS A 59 -7.87 3.15 6.96
C LYS A 59 -9.04 4.09 6.69
N ALA A 60 -10.21 3.56 6.35
CA ALA A 60 -11.40 4.37 6.07
C ALA A 60 -11.84 5.16 7.33
N LEU A 61 -11.84 4.49 8.49
CA LEU A 61 -12.15 5.12 9.79
C LEU A 61 -11.13 6.20 10.15
N ASP A 62 -9.86 5.99 9.84
CA ASP A 62 -8.80 6.97 10.11
C ASP A 62 -8.96 8.24 9.26
N ILE A 63 -9.35 8.08 7.99
CA ILE A 63 -9.64 9.20 7.07
C ILE A 63 -10.85 10.02 7.57
N GLU A 64 -11.90 9.37 8.07
CA GLU A 64 -13.07 10.07 8.63
C GLU A 64 -12.70 10.89 9.86
N LYS A 65 -11.96 10.31 10.81
CA LYS A 65 -11.44 11.05 11.97
C LYS A 65 -10.58 12.24 11.55
N PHE A 66 -9.73 12.06 10.55
CA PHE A 66 -8.88 13.14 10.04
C PHE A 66 -9.71 14.28 9.44
N LYS A 67 -10.80 13.96 8.72
CA LYS A 67 -11.74 14.96 8.20
C LYS A 67 -12.47 15.71 9.32
N GLU A 68 -12.84 15.03 10.40
CA GLU A 68 -13.48 15.69 11.55
C GLU A 68 -12.54 16.66 12.26
N VAL A 69 -11.30 16.24 12.51
CA VAL A 69 -10.26 17.11 13.10
C VAL A 69 -10.00 18.31 12.20
N TYR A 70 -9.90 18.10 10.90
CA TYR A 70 -9.69 19.19 9.93
C TYR A 70 -10.87 20.17 9.89
N LYS A 71 -12.12 19.67 9.94
CA LYS A 71 -13.31 20.52 10.01
C LYS A 71 -13.34 21.36 11.28
N LYS A 72 -13.01 20.77 12.43
CA LYS A 72 -12.97 21.48 13.71
C LYS A 72 -11.90 22.57 13.72
N SER A 73 -10.68 22.25 13.30
CA SER A 73 -9.59 23.25 13.17
C SER A 73 -10.00 24.42 12.28
N ARG A 74 -10.64 24.15 11.13
CA ARG A 74 -11.09 25.22 10.22
C ARG A 74 -12.22 26.06 10.79
N GLN A 75 -13.10 25.46 11.59
CA GLN A 75 -14.20 26.16 12.28
C GLN A 75 -13.63 27.10 13.36
N GLU A 76 -12.65 26.62 14.14
CA GLU A 76 -11.96 27.38 15.17
C GLU A 76 -11.20 28.58 14.57
N ASP A 77 -10.52 28.39 13.44
CA ASP A 77 -9.84 29.49 12.73
C ASP A 77 -10.82 30.58 12.26
N LEU A 78 -12.00 30.19 11.75
CA LEU A 78 -13.04 31.11 11.29
C LEU A 78 -13.70 31.90 12.45
N GLU A 79 -13.78 31.31 13.64
CA GLU A 79 -14.34 31.95 14.82
C GLU A 79 -13.37 32.97 15.46
N LEU A 80 -12.07 32.86 15.19
CA LEU A 80 -11.04 33.80 15.65
C LEU A 80 -10.87 35.03 14.75
N GLU A 81 -11.49 35.04 13.56
CA GLU A 81 -11.47 36.14 12.60
C GLU A 81 -12.66 37.13 12.72
N ILE A 82 -13.57 36.92 13.70
CA ILE A 82 -14.74 37.77 13.99
C ILE A 82 -14.52 38.57 15.27
#